data_AF-A0AAU0RI10-F1
#
_entry.id   AF-A0AAU0RI10-F1
#
_cell.length_a   1.000
_cell.length_b   1.000
_cell.length_c   1.000
_cell.angle_alpha   90.00
_cell.angle_beta   90.00
_cell.angle_gamma   90.00
#
_symmetry.space_group_name_H-M   'P 1'
#
loop_
_entity.id
_entity.type
_entity.pdbx_description
1 polymer ?
#
loop_
_entity_poly.entity_id
_entity_poly.type
_entity_poly.pdbx_seq_one_letter_code
_entity_poly.pdbx_strand_id
1 'polypeptide(L)'
;MTFFNPAQLRVLKSGWIIAVIAWLLFFVPHAPGYIVNTLTITGLLSWEFVVSRRWKDFFIMVLVSGIAFSLQHMLMNHLPDGNPAAAGALGHLNLFAAYIVAITTHYHLMGIENKFSAGLLATAIFYLLPKTGNPFSSNYPFTGTLKEVVYLSSALVILYMKVLCYYVILFLVENGYRLRHFMERLPSKVQVYNRWEYLFMWMVLFFGYMGCIGDLSTRVRMLFEGQQMPEESTPMSILFMISSIFFLYVGAIMLRNVITGRSLTIGHYSPWVLLLHLLPVANIGAAIYCFLAPEKRETHMKNAASYLQAKRRYARIAMIVLGIVITGYNIYTMLFVPTGLRLVAISILAFLYLLKIGAYLKLSAGKAFVYIVIGLNILTVAYAFNDYFIFYLALIYLYYYFLIETFYPELEAEDIMEIADRE
;
A
#
# COMPACT_ATOMS: atom_id res chain seq x y z
N MET A 1 18.18 -14.56 4.16
CA MET A 1 18.17 -14.10 2.75
C MET A 1 17.39 -12.80 2.69
N THR A 2 17.85 -11.85 1.89
CA THR A 2 17.27 -10.52 1.69
C THR A 2 16.23 -10.56 0.57
N PHE A 3 15.20 -9.70 0.62
CA PHE A 3 14.19 -9.56 -0.44
C PHE A 3 14.75 -8.95 -1.70
N PHE A 4 15.73 -8.06 -1.54
CA PHE A 4 16.37 -7.39 -2.66
C PHE A 4 17.84 -7.78 -2.69
N ASN A 5 18.33 -8.07 -3.89
CA ASN A 5 19.75 -8.27 -4.09
C ASN A 5 20.50 -6.91 -4.07
N PRO A 6 21.84 -6.89 -3.93
CA PRO A 6 22.59 -5.64 -3.86
C PRO A 6 22.44 -4.72 -5.08
N ALA A 7 22.17 -5.27 -6.27
CA ALA A 7 21.93 -4.50 -7.48
C ALA A 7 20.56 -3.80 -7.43
N GLN A 8 19.50 -4.53 -7.08
CA GLN A 8 18.15 -4.00 -6.87
C GLN A 8 18.14 -2.90 -5.79
N LEU A 9 18.87 -3.11 -4.68
CA LEU A 9 19.03 -2.08 -3.65
C LEU A 9 19.76 -0.82 -4.15
N ARG A 10 20.71 -0.96 -5.09
CA ARG A 10 21.40 0.18 -5.70
C ARG A 10 20.43 0.99 -6.55
N VAL A 11 19.58 0.32 -7.33
CA VAL A 11 18.53 0.96 -8.14
C VAL A 11 17.57 1.73 -7.23
N LEU A 12 17.02 1.09 -6.19
CA LEU A 12 16.11 1.74 -5.22
C LEU A 12 16.75 2.97 -4.56
N LYS A 13 18.00 2.87 -4.09
CA LYS A 13 18.73 3.99 -3.49
C LYS A 13 19.02 5.13 -4.46
N SER A 14 19.18 4.82 -5.75
CA SER A 14 19.41 5.83 -6.80
C SER A 14 18.12 6.39 -7.41
N GLY A 15 16.95 5.82 -7.06
CA GLY A 15 15.66 6.19 -7.63
C GLY A 15 15.25 7.65 -7.42
N TRP A 16 15.83 8.32 -6.41
CA TRP A 16 15.59 9.76 -6.23
C TRP A 16 16.15 10.59 -7.40
N ILE A 17 17.20 10.13 -8.09
CA ILE A 17 17.79 10.85 -9.22
C ILE A 17 16.80 10.92 -10.37
N ILE A 18 16.17 9.79 -10.73
CA ILE A 18 15.16 9.78 -11.78
C ILE A 18 13.90 10.57 -11.37
N ALA A 19 13.53 10.56 -10.08
CA ALA A 19 12.46 11.41 -9.58
C ALA A 19 12.80 12.90 -9.76
N VAL A 20 14.02 13.33 -9.43
CA VAL A 20 14.45 14.72 -9.65
C VAL A 20 14.46 15.06 -11.15
N ILE A 21 14.98 14.19 -12.01
CA ILE A 21 14.99 14.41 -13.47
C ILE A 21 13.55 14.58 -14.00
N ALA A 22 12.65 13.67 -13.65
CA ALA A 22 11.26 13.75 -14.08
C ALA A 22 10.52 14.96 -13.47
N TRP A 23 10.86 15.36 -12.24
CA TRP A 23 10.35 16.59 -11.63
C TRP A 23 10.85 17.84 -12.37
N LEU A 24 12.10 17.86 -12.81
CA LEU A 24 12.67 18.95 -13.61
C LEU A 24 12.00 19.07 -14.99
N LEU A 25 11.52 17.96 -15.57
CA LEU A 25 10.80 17.99 -16.85
C LEU A 25 9.48 18.78 -16.77
N PHE A 26 8.88 18.94 -15.59
CA PHE A 26 7.69 19.80 -15.42
C PHE A 26 7.97 21.29 -15.62
N PHE A 27 9.23 21.70 -15.54
CA PHE A 27 9.63 23.10 -15.72
C PHE A 27 10.03 23.44 -17.15
N VAL A 28 9.94 22.50 -18.10
CA VAL A 28 10.24 22.78 -19.50
C VAL A 28 9.08 23.59 -20.09
N PRO A 29 9.30 24.87 -20.42
CA PRO A 29 8.22 25.72 -20.92
C PRO A 29 7.72 25.21 -22.27
N HIS A 30 6.41 25.22 -22.45
CA HIS A 30 5.72 24.82 -23.70
C HIS A 30 5.91 23.34 -24.14
N ALA A 31 6.46 22.47 -23.29
CA ALA A 31 6.47 21.04 -23.59
C ALA A 31 5.04 20.47 -23.52
N PRO A 32 4.55 19.79 -24.58
CA PRO A 32 3.28 19.09 -24.52
C PRO A 32 3.29 18.05 -23.38
N GLY A 33 2.22 18.03 -22.56
CA GLY A 33 2.15 17.16 -21.38
C GLY A 33 2.36 15.67 -21.67
N TYR A 34 1.94 15.21 -22.86
CA TYR A 34 2.17 13.82 -23.27
C TYR A 34 3.66 13.51 -23.47
N ILE A 35 4.47 14.45 -23.99
CA ILE A 35 5.92 14.27 -24.17
C ILE A 35 6.59 14.14 -22.81
N VAL A 36 6.24 15.02 -21.86
CA VAL A 36 6.75 14.98 -20.49
C VAL A 36 6.42 13.64 -19.82
N ASN A 37 5.18 13.16 -20.00
CA ASN A 37 4.76 11.87 -19.47
C ASN A 37 5.53 10.70 -20.11
N THR A 38 5.59 10.63 -21.45
CA THR A 38 6.32 9.57 -22.16
C THR A 38 7.80 9.53 -21.78
N LEU A 39 8.48 10.69 -21.66
CA LEU A 39 9.87 10.78 -21.22
C LEU A 39 10.05 10.34 -19.77
N THR A 40 9.15 10.76 -18.88
CA THR A 40 9.17 10.36 -17.46
C THR A 40 9.03 8.85 -17.31
N ILE A 41 8.03 8.27 -17.98
CA ILE A 41 7.76 6.83 -17.95
C ILE A 41 8.93 6.06 -18.55
N THR A 42 9.43 6.49 -19.71
CA THR A 42 10.58 5.87 -20.38
C THR A 42 11.84 5.93 -19.52
N GLY A 43 12.11 7.07 -18.88
CA GLY A 43 13.23 7.22 -17.94
C GLY A 43 13.09 6.29 -16.74
N LEU A 44 11.89 6.21 -16.15
CA LEU A 44 11.59 5.31 -15.03
C LEU A 44 11.78 3.84 -15.41
N LEU A 45 11.28 3.42 -16.57
CA LEU A 45 11.36 2.05 -17.08
C LEU A 45 12.79 1.61 -17.45
N SER A 46 13.67 2.56 -17.78
CA SER A 46 15.02 2.29 -18.28
C SER A 46 16.12 2.54 -17.24
N TRP A 47 15.82 3.22 -16.14
CA TRP A 47 16.80 3.69 -15.15
C TRP A 47 17.64 2.57 -14.52
N GLU A 48 17.06 1.40 -14.24
CA GLU A 48 17.81 0.25 -13.75
C GLU A 48 18.98 -0.17 -14.66
N PHE A 49 18.79 -0.10 -15.98
CA PHE A 49 19.83 -0.47 -16.94
C PHE A 49 20.98 0.55 -16.95
N VAL A 50 20.70 1.82 -16.66
CA VAL A 50 21.72 2.86 -16.45
C VAL A 50 22.56 2.54 -15.22
N VAL A 51 21.90 2.26 -14.08
CA VAL A 51 22.56 1.93 -12.81
C VAL A 51 23.41 0.66 -12.93
N SER A 52 22.94 -0.30 -13.72
CA SER A 52 23.61 -1.58 -13.99
C SER A 52 24.63 -1.50 -15.14
N ARG A 53 24.80 -0.34 -15.78
CA ARG A 53 25.69 -0.11 -16.95
C ARG A 53 25.40 -1.05 -18.13
N ARG A 54 24.16 -1.48 -18.29
CA ARG A 54 23.67 -2.35 -19.37
C ARG A 54 23.15 -1.49 -20.53
N TRP A 55 24.05 -0.79 -21.22
CA TRP A 55 23.68 0.21 -22.23
C TRP A 55 22.85 -0.34 -23.39
N LYS A 56 23.16 -1.56 -23.87
CA LYS A 56 22.37 -2.21 -24.92
C LYS A 56 20.91 -2.37 -24.51
N ASP A 57 20.68 -2.87 -23.30
CA ASP A 57 19.34 -3.13 -22.78
C ASP A 57 18.61 -1.82 -22.45
N PHE A 58 19.34 -0.80 -21.99
CA PHE A 58 18.84 0.56 -21.84
C PHE A 58 18.26 1.10 -23.16
N PHE A 59 19.00 1.04 -24.26
CA PHE A 59 18.53 1.55 -25.55
C PHE A 59 17.33 0.75 -26.08
N ILE A 60 17.31 -0.57 -25.91
CA ILE A 60 16.15 -1.40 -26.27
C ILE A 60 14.93 -0.98 -25.46
N MET A 61 15.08 -0.79 -24.15
CA MET A 61 13.98 -0.40 -23.28
C MET A 61 13.44 0.98 -23.65
N VAL A 62 14.32 1.96 -23.87
CA VAL A 62 13.95 3.32 -24.29
C VAL A 62 13.19 3.32 -25.62
N LEU A 63 13.64 2.53 -26.59
CA LEU A 63 12.99 2.42 -27.89
C LEU A 63 11.59 1.79 -27.75
N VAL A 64 11.49 0.67 -27.05
CA VAL A 64 10.22 -0.06 -26.91
C VAL A 64 9.22 0.74 -26.08
N SER A 65 9.62 1.32 -24.96
CA SER A 65 8.72 2.16 -24.16
C SER A 65 8.34 3.43 -24.90
N GLY A 66 9.29 4.10 -25.55
CA GLY A 66 9.03 5.29 -26.37
C GLY A 66 7.96 5.01 -27.43
N ILE A 67 8.15 3.95 -28.23
CA ILE A 67 7.18 3.54 -29.25
C ILE A 67 5.83 3.17 -28.63
N ALA A 68 5.81 2.34 -27.57
CA ALA A 68 4.57 1.88 -26.95
C ALA A 68 3.72 3.04 -26.41
N PHE A 69 4.32 3.98 -25.68
CA PHE A 69 3.60 5.11 -25.10
C PHE A 69 3.28 6.19 -26.13
N SER A 70 4.12 6.40 -27.15
CA SER A 70 3.78 7.28 -28.27
C SER A 70 2.60 6.74 -29.09
N LEU A 71 2.59 5.44 -29.41
CA LEU A 71 1.47 4.79 -30.08
C LEU A 71 0.21 4.83 -29.22
N GLN A 72 0.33 4.58 -27.93
CA GLN A 72 -0.78 4.70 -26.99
C GLN A 72 -1.40 6.10 -27.05
N HIS A 73 -0.58 7.16 -27.01
CA HIS A 73 -1.08 8.52 -27.13
C HIS A 73 -1.72 8.80 -28.50
N MET A 74 -1.10 8.36 -29.60
CA MET A 74 -1.66 8.54 -30.95
C MET A 74 -3.02 7.85 -31.07
N LEU A 75 -3.16 6.61 -30.58
CA LEU A 75 -4.40 5.86 -30.63
C LEU A 75 -5.51 6.52 -29.79
N MET A 76 -5.18 7.11 -28.64
CA MET A 76 -6.14 7.88 -27.84
C MET A 76 -6.75 9.04 -28.61
N ASN A 77 -5.93 9.77 -29.39
CA ASN A 77 -6.38 10.91 -30.18
C ASN A 77 -7.23 10.52 -31.42
N HIS A 78 -7.31 9.22 -31.74
CA HIS A 78 -8.12 8.69 -32.85
C HIS A 78 -9.28 7.82 -32.36
N LEU A 79 -9.57 7.82 -31.05
CA LEU A 79 -10.76 7.15 -30.53
C LEU A 79 -12.01 7.89 -31.04
N PRO A 80 -13.05 7.16 -31.49
CA PRO A 80 -14.25 7.79 -32.03
C PRO A 80 -14.97 8.62 -30.96
N ASP A 81 -15.31 9.87 -31.29
CA ASP A 81 -16.02 10.85 -30.45
C ASP A 81 -17.47 10.46 -30.05
N GLY A 82 -17.86 9.21 -30.31
CA GLY A 82 -19.20 8.70 -30.06
C GLY A 82 -19.49 8.45 -28.58
N ASN A 83 -19.57 7.18 -28.18
CA ASN A 83 -19.94 6.78 -26.82
C ASN A 83 -18.76 7.02 -25.84
N PRO A 84 -18.85 7.98 -24.90
CA PRO A 84 -17.74 8.30 -23.98
C PRO A 84 -17.33 7.11 -23.11
N ALA A 85 -18.27 6.23 -22.74
CA ALA A 85 -17.97 5.04 -21.95
C ALA A 85 -17.19 3.99 -22.75
N ALA A 86 -17.47 3.87 -24.06
CA ALA A 86 -16.72 2.98 -24.94
C ALA A 86 -15.33 3.54 -25.25
N ALA A 87 -15.23 4.85 -25.49
CA ALA A 87 -13.96 5.55 -25.66
C ALA A 87 -13.08 5.41 -24.40
N GLY A 88 -13.64 5.60 -23.20
CA GLY A 88 -12.94 5.37 -21.93
C GLY A 88 -12.43 3.93 -21.78
N ALA A 89 -13.27 2.94 -22.06
CA ALA A 89 -12.89 1.52 -21.99
C ALA A 89 -11.75 1.15 -22.97
N LEU A 90 -11.84 1.64 -24.22
CA LEU A 90 -10.77 1.46 -25.21
C LEU A 90 -9.48 2.17 -24.79
N GLY A 91 -9.59 3.36 -24.19
CA GLY A 91 -8.45 4.07 -23.65
C GLY A 91 -7.75 3.31 -22.53
N HIS A 92 -8.52 2.74 -21.61
CA HIS A 92 -8.04 1.86 -20.55
C HIS A 92 -7.32 0.61 -21.09
N LEU A 93 -7.89 -0.04 -22.11
CA LEU A 93 -7.27 -1.20 -22.77
C LEU A 93 -5.98 -0.83 -23.50
N ASN A 94 -5.96 0.32 -24.17
CA ASN A 94 -4.78 0.85 -24.85
C ASN A 94 -3.64 1.17 -23.86
N LEU A 95 -3.96 1.75 -22.70
CA LEU A 95 -2.98 1.98 -21.63
C LEU A 95 -2.44 0.66 -21.07
N PHE A 96 -3.33 -0.32 -20.82
CA PHE A 96 -2.92 -1.65 -20.37
C PHE A 96 -2.00 -2.35 -21.39
N ALA A 97 -2.29 -2.20 -22.69
CA ALA A 97 -1.47 -2.71 -23.78
C ALA A 97 -0.07 -2.07 -23.82
N ALA A 98 0.05 -0.77 -23.56
CA ALA A 98 1.34 -0.11 -23.46
C ALA A 98 2.16 -0.65 -22.27
N TYR A 99 1.52 -0.84 -21.11
CA TYR A 99 2.17 -1.40 -19.92
C TYR A 99 2.65 -2.83 -20.14
N ILE A 100 1.81 -3.70 -20.70
CA ILE A 100 2.18 -5.11 -20.89
C ILE A 100 3.37 -5.24 -21.84
N VAL A 101 3.42 -4.44 -22.92
CA VAL A 101 4.55 -4.44 -23.85
C VAL A 101 5.83 -3.97 -23.16
N ALA A 102 5.79 -2.83 -22.46
CA ALA A 102 6.95 -2.29 -21.77
C ALA A 102 7.45 -3.24 -20.66
N ILE A 103 6.57 -3.68 -19.76
CA ILE A 103 6.95 -4.48 -18.59
C ILE A 103 7.38 -5.90 -19.01
N THR A 104 6.73 -6.51 -20.01
CA THR A 104 7.19 -7.81 -20.54
C THR A 104 8.57 -7.69 -21.19
N THR A 105 8.83 -6.58 -21.89
CA THR A 105 10.16 -6.29 -22.45
C THR A 105 11.20 -6.18 -21.34
N HIS A 106 10.87 -5.49 -20.25
CA HIS A 106 11.74 -5.43 -19.07
C HIS A 106 12.11 -6.84 -18.57
N TYR A 107 11.13 -7.71 -18.31
CA TYR A 107 11.42 -9.07 -17.83
C TYR A 107 12.14 -9.95 -18.86
N HIS A 108 11.91 -9.69 -20.15
CA HIS A 108 12.67 -10.33 -21.21
C HIS A 108 14.15 -9.95 -21.14
N LEU A 109 14.46 -8.65 -20.98
CA LEU A 109 15.83 -8.15 -20.84
C LEU A 109 16.48 -8.63 -19.53
N MET A 110 15.70 -8.93 -18.50
CA MET A 110 16.18 -9.57 -17.27
C MET A 110 16.35 -11.08 -17.38
N GLY A 111 16.00 -11.71 -18.51
CA GLY A 111 16.21 -13.14 -18.72
C GLY A 111 15.33 -14.03 -17.83
N ILE A 112 14.13 -13.58 -17.45
CA ILE A 112 13.16 -14.44 -16.78
C ILE A 112 12.56 -15.42 -17.80
N GLU A 113 12.57 -16.72 -17.48
CA GLU A 113 12.02 -17.76 -18.35
C GLU A 113 10.52 -17.52 -18.65
N ASN A 114 9.71 -17.31 -17.59
CA ASN A 114 8.27 -17.03 -17.70
C ASN A 114 7.94 -15.53 -17.83
N LYS A 115 8.67 -14.82 -18.71
CA LYS A 115 8.57 -13.36 -18.89
C LYS A 115 7.16 -12.83 -19.15
N PHE A 116 6.33 -13.54 -19.92
CA PHE A 116 4.96 -13.10 -20.22
C PHE A 116 4.05 -13.18 -18.99
N SER A 117 4.17 -14.25 -18.20
CA SER A 117 3.40 -14.41 -16.95
C SER A 117 3.80 -13.34 -15.92
N ALA A 118 5.11 -13.13 -15.73
CA ALA A 118 5.62 -12.07 -14.87
C ALA A 118 5.19 -10.68 -15.35
N GLY A 119 5.26 -10.44 -16.66
CA GLY A 119 4.83 -9.20 -17.32
C GLY A 119 3.35 -8.90 -17.11
N LEU A 120 2.49 -9.91 -17.33
CA LEU A 120 1.05 -9.81 -17.13
C LEU A 120 0.71 -9.53 -15.66
N LEU A 121 1.32 -10.25 -14.72
CA LEU A 121 1.10 -10.05 -13.28
C LEU A 121 1.47 -8.64 -12.84
N ALA A 122 2.68 -8.18 -13.17
CA ALA A 122 3.13 -6.84 -12.81
C ALA A 122 2.28 -5.76 -13.48
N THR A 123 1.89 -5.96 -14.75
CA THR A 123 1.00 -5.03 -15.45
C THR A 123 -0.37 -4.95 -14.78
N ALA A 124 -0.97 -6.09 -14.40
CA ALA A 124 -2.22 -6.12 -13.67
C ALA A 124 -2.12 -5.38 -12.33
N ILE A 125 -1.02 -5.58 -11.58
CA ILE A 125 -0.77 -4.86 -10.33
C ILE A 125 -0.69 -3.34 -10.60
N PHE A 126 0.18 -2.88 -11.50
CA PHE A 126 0.34 -1.44 -11.75
C PHE A 126 -0.90 -0.77 -12.32
N TYR A 127 -1.65 -1.49 -13.16
CA TYR A 127 -2.87 -0.97 -13.75
C TYR A 127 -3.97 -0.78 -12.69
N LEU A 128 -4.12 -1.75 -11.78
CA LEU A 128 -5.16 -1.73 -10.74
C LEU A 128 -4.75 -0.93 -9.49
N LEU A 129 -3.46 -0.59 -9.35
CA LEU A 129 -2.96 0.23 -8.24
C LEU A 129 -3.56 1.65 -8.33
N PRO A 130 -4.03 2.24 -7.21
CA PRO A 130 -4.64 3.56 -7.20
C PRO A 130 -3.70 4.63 -7.79
N LYS A 131 -4.26 5.66 -8.42
CA LYS A 131 -3.51 6.72 -9.13
C LYS A 131 -2.41 7.38 -8.28
N THR A 132 -2.59 7.47 -6.96
CA THR A 132 -1.59 8.01 -6.02
C THR A 132 -0.37 7.11 -5.80
N GLY A 133 -0.52 5.79 -5.97
CA GLY A 133 0.57 4.80 -5.95
C GLY A 133 1.04 4.37 -7.35
N ASN A 134 0.26 4.66 -8.40
CA ASN A 134 0.55 4.31 -9.77
C ASN A 134 1.68 5.20 -10.35
N PRO A 135 2.84 4.63 -10.74
CA PRO A 135 3.96 5.40 -11.24
C PRO A 135 3.69 6.13 -12.56
N PHE A 136 2.63 5.75 -13.27
CA PHE A 136 2.31 6.21 -14.61
C PHE A 136 1.15 7.22 -14.64
N SER A 137 0.60 7.61 -13.49
CA SER A 137 -0.48 8.60 -13.42
C SER A 137 0.05 10.04 -13.59
N SER A 138 -0.61 10.84 -14.43
CA SER A 138 -0.27 12.24 -14.68
C SER A 138 -1.27 13.16 -13.98
N ASN A 139 -0.88 13.85 -12.90
CA ASN A 139 -1.66 14.98 -12.35
C ASN A 139 -0.77 15.82 -11.43
N TYR A 140 -0.28 16.97 -11.92
CA TYR A 140 0.32 18.02 -11.09
C TYR A 140 -0.14 19.38 -11.61
N PRO A 141 -1.19 20.00 -11.02
CA PRO A 141 -1.57 21.36 -11.39
C PRO A 141 -0.65 22.39 -10.70
N PHE A 142 -0.06 23.30 -11.49
CA PHE A 142 0.67 24.49 -11.04
C PHE A 142 -0.13 25.76 -11.37
N THR A 143 -0.20 26.75 -10.46
CA THR A 143 -1.10 27.93 -10.57
C THR A 143 -0.57 29.27 -10.03
N GLY A 144 0.72 29.44 -9.75
CA GLY A 144 1.38 30.73 -9.47
C GLY A 144 1.38 31.30 -8.03
N THR A 145 1.20 30.53 -6.93
CA THR A 145 1.08 31.06 -5.55
C THR A 145 2.04 30.40 -4.52
N LEU A 146 2.20 30.97 -3.31
CA LEU A 146 3.01 30.37 -2.21
C LEU A 146 2.57 28.94 -1.82
N LYS A 147 1.30 28.58 -2.08
CA LYS A 147 0.80 27.20 -1.99
C LYS A 147 1.57 26.26 -2.93
N GLU A 148 2.09 26.78 -4.04
CA GLU A 148 2.89 26.03 -5.00
C GLU A 148 4.22 25.55 -4.45
N VAL A 149 4.91 26.25 -3.54
CA VAL A 149 6.18 25.71 -3.01
C VAL A 149 5.92 24.41 -2.24
N VAL A 150 4.81 24.35 -1.51
CA VAL A 150 4.34 23.15 -0.81
C VAL A 150 3.86 22.09 -1.80
N TYR A 151 3.08 22.47 -2.83
CA TYR A 151 2.66 21.54 -3.89
C TYR A 151 3.83 21.01 -4.73
N LEU A 152 4.85 21.83 -4.92
CA LEU A 152 6.02 21.52 -5.71
C LEU A 152 6.93 20.54 -4.96
N SER A 153 7.12 20.79 -3.67
CA SER A 153 7.86 19.89 -2.78
C SER A 153 7.12 18.56 -2.63
N SER A 154 5.79 18.59 -2.49
CA SER A 154 4.98 17.37 -2.42
C SER A 154 4.95 16.62 -3.76
N ALA A 155 5.00 17.31 -4.90
CA ALA A 155 5.10 16.67 -6.22
C ALA A 155 6.38 15.83 -6.36
N LEU A 156 7.53 16.35 -5.90
CA LEU A 156 8.79 15.59 -5.89
C LEU A 156 8.69 14.36 -4.97
N VAL A 157 8.10 14.50 -3.78
CA VAL A 157 7.90 13.38 -2.85
C VAL A 157 6.99 12.32 -3.47
N ILE A 158 5.87 12.72 -4.07
CA ILE A 158 4.93 11.80 -4.74
C ILE A 158 5.64 11.08 -5.90
N LEU A 159 6.43 11.80 -6.69
CA LEU A 159 7.16 11.22 -7.81
C LEU A 159 8.24 10.23 -7.35
N TYR A 160 8.94 10.53 -6.26
CA TYR A 160 9.87 9.58 -5.65
C TYR A 160 9.14 8.33 -5.14
N MET A 161 7.98 8.49 -4.49
CA MET A 161 7.18 7.34 -4.04
C MET A 161 6.68 6.50 -5.21
N LYS A 162 6.28 7.13 -6.32
CA LYS A 162 5.95 6.45 -7.58
C LYS A 162 7.12 5.60 -8.10
N VAL A 163 8.32 6.17 -8.15
CA VAL A 163 9.54 5.44 -8.55
C VAL A 163 9.79 4.25 -7.62
N LEU A 164 9.65 4.43 -6.30
CA LEU A 164 9.81 3.34 -5.34
C LEU A 164 8.76 2.25 -5.54
N CYS A 165 7.48 2.61 -5.68
CA CYS A 165 6.39 1.67 -5.95
C CYS A 165 6.67 0.86 -7.22
N TYR A 166 7.13 1.51 -8.28
CA TYR A 166 7.53 0.83 -9.51
C TYR A 166 8.60 -0.24 -9.26
N TYR A 167 9.75 0.16 -8.72
CA TYR A 167 10.88 -0.75 -8.59
C TYR A 167 10.66 -1.85 -7.55
N VAL A 168 10.02 -1.54 -6.42
CA VAL A 168 9.71 -2.56 -5.39
C VAL A 168 8.79 -3.62 -5.97
N ILE A 169 7.68 -3.24 -6.61
CA ILE A 169 6.72 -4.22 -7.17
C ILE A 169 7.40 -5.04 -8.27
N LEU A 170 8.17 -4.39 -9.15
CA LEU A 170 8.89 -5.05 -10.22
C LEU A 170 9.91 -6.07 -9.70
N PHE A 171 10.68 -5.72 -8.66
CA PHE A 171 11.64 -6.63 -8.05
C PHE A 171 10.99 -7.74 -7.24
N LEU A 172 9.86 -7.49 -6.58
CA LEU A 172 9.10 -8.54 -5.90
C LEU A 172 8.58 -9.59 -6.89
N VAL A 173 8.07 -9.15 -8.04
CA VAL A 173 7.62 -10.07 -9.10
C VAL A 173 8.82 -10.79 -9.71
N GLU A 174 9.90 -10.10 -10.06
CA GLU A 174 11.14 -10.72 -10.56
C GLU A 174 11.65 -11.82 -9.62
N ASN A 175 11.77 -11.51 -8.33
CA ASN A 175 12.27 -12.44 -7.33
C ASN A 175 11.28 -13.58 -7.08
N GLY A 176 9.98 -13.33 -7.21
CA GLY A 176 8.92 -14.35 -7.14
C GLY A 176 9.03 -15.42 -8.22
N TYR A 177 9.48 -15.07 -9.43
CA TYR A 177 9.68 -16.03 -10.51
C TYR A 177 11.09 -16.63 -10.55
N ARG A 178 12.09 -15.98 -9.93
CA ARG A 178 13.48 -16.47 -9.91
C ARG A 178 13.82 -17.36 -8.71
N LEU A 179 13.29 -17.03 -7.53
CA LEU A 179 13.67 -17.71 -6.30
C LEU A 179 12.58 -18.71 -5.90
N ARG A 180 13.00 -19.97 -5.75
CA ARG A 180 12.13 -21.03 -5.22
C ARG A 180 11.66 -20.65 -3.81
N HIS A 181 10.36 -20.80 -3.54
CA HIS A 181 9.70 -20.45 -2.26
C HIS A 181 9.67 -18.96 -1.89
N PHE A 182 9.93 -18.03 -2.81
CA PHE A 182 9.86 -16.60 -2.49
C PHE A 182 8.44 -16.14 -2.13
N MET A 183 7.44 -16.60 -2.87
CA MET A 183 6.04 -16.24 -2.62
C MET A 183 5.51 -16.78 -1.29
N GLU A 184 5.96 -17.97 -0.88
CA GLU A 184 5.66 -18.57 0.43
C GLU A 184 6.30 -17.78 1.57
N ARG A 185 7.47 -17.17 1.31
CA ARG A 185 8.18 -16.36 2.30
C ARG A 185 7.64 -14.94 2.42
N LEU A 186 7.12 -14.35 1.36
CA LEU A 186 6.61 -12.97 1.36
C LEU A 186 5.66 -12.62 2.54
N PRO A 187 4.74 -13.51 2.98
CA PRO A 187 3.89 -13.27 4.15
C PRO A 187 4.54 -13.58 5.51
N SER A 188 5.80 -14.02 5.57
CA SER A 188 6.44 -14.38 6.85
C SER A 188 6.69 -13.16 7.75
N LYS A 189 6.38 -13.32 9.05
CA LYS A 189 6.53 -12.26 10.07
C LYS A 189 7.92 -12.21 10.68
N VAL A 190 8.67 -13.31 10.62
CA VAL A 190 9.93 -13.52 11.36
C VAL A 190 11.17 -13.31 10.51
N GLN A 191 10.98 -12.79 9.31
CA GLN A 191 12.06 -12.46 8.39
C GLN A 191 13.03 -11.42 8.92
N VAL A 192 14.25 -11.51 8.40
CA VAL A 192 15.33 -10.58 8.70
C VAL A 192 15.32 -9.50 7.63
N TYR A 193 15.00 -8.27 8.03
CA TYR A 193 14.97 -7.13 7.14
C TYR A 193 16.16 -6.21 7.40
N ASN A 194 16.96 -5.93 6.36
CA ASN A 194 17.92 -4.84 6.41
C ASN A 194 17.19 -3.49 6.52
N ARG A 195 17.81 -2.48 7.15
CA ARG A 195 17.28 -1.10 7.23
C ARG A 195 16.71 -0.58 5.91
N TRP A 196 17.40 -0.79 4.79
CA TRP A 196 16.97 -0.27 3.49
C TRP A 196 15.78 -1.04 2.91
N GLU A 197 15.79 -2.36 3.04
CA GLU A 197 14.67 -3.20 2.58
C GLU A 197 13.40 -2.88 3.34
N TYR A 198 13.52 -2.76 4.66
CA TYR A 198 12.44 -2.32 5.53
C TYR A 198 11.89 -0.96 5.09
N LEU A 199 12.75 0.04 4.89
CA LEU A 199 12.32 1.39 4.54
C LEU A 199 11.56 1.41 3.21
N PHE A 200 12.10 0.76 2.16
CA PHE A 200 11.46 0.74 0.85
C PHE A 200 10.14 -0.05 0.86
N MET A 201 10.10 -1.21 1.50
CA MET A 201 8.86 -2.00 1.65
C MET A 201 7.81 -1.22 2.44
N TRP A 202 8.19 -0.62 3.57
CA TRP A 202 7.28 0.19 4.39
C TRP A 202 6.75 1.38 3.60
N MET A 203 7.59 2.12 2.86
CA MET A 203 7.16 3.23 2.02
C MET A 203 6.11 2.78 1.01
N VAL A 204 6.40 1.75 0.22
CA VAL A 204 5.49 1.29 -0.83
C VAL A 204 4.17 0.76 -0.27
N LEU A 205 4.24 -0.03 0.80
CA LEU A 205 3.04 -0.59 1.44
C LEU A 205 2.20 0.49 2.10
N PHE A 206 2.80 1.43 2.83
CA PHE A 206 2.07 2.50 3.50
C PHE A 206 1.46 3.50 2.52
N PHE A 207 2.21 3.95 1.52
CA PHE A 207 1.68 4.87 0.51
C PHE A 207 0.64 4.20 -0.39
N GLY A 208 0.85 2.94 -0.78
CA GLY A 208 -0.15 2.14 -1.49
C GLY A 208 -1.44 1.99 -0.67
N TYR A 209 -1.31 1.68 0.62
CA TYR A 209 -2.44 1.56 1.56
C TYR A 209 -3.23 2.88 1.66
N MET A 210 -2.56 4.00 1.96
CA MET A 210 -3.20 5.32 2.03
C MET A 210 -3.82 5.74 0.69
N GLY A 211 -3.17 5.40 -0.42
CA GLY A 211 -3.68 5.65 -1.76
C GLY A 211 -4.97 4.90 -2.05
N CYS A 212 -5.08 3.64 -1.62
CA CYS A 212 -6.29 2.84 -1.79
C CYS A 212 -7.45 3.39 -0.95
N ILE A 213 -7.18 3.90 0.27
CA ILE A 213 -8.22 4.55 1.09
C ILE A 213 -8.81 5.75 0.34
N GLY A 214 -7.95 6.63 -0.20
CA GLY A 214 -8.39 7.82 -0.91
C GLY A 214 -9.17 7.52 -2.20
N ASP A 215 -8.69 6.57 -3.00
CA ASP A 215 -9.36 6.15 -4.23
C ASP A 215 -10.71 5.49 -3.93
N LEU A 216 -10.75 4.56 -2.98
CA LEU A 216 -11.97 3.88 -2.56
C LEU A 216 -12.99 4.85 -1.95
N SER A 217 -12.54 5.80 -1.11
CA SER A 217 -13.40 6.85 -0.54
C SER A 217 -14.06 7.69 -1.64
N THR A 218 -13.29 8.09 -2.66
CA THR A 218 -13.81 8.89 -3.77
C THR A 218 -14.81 8.09 -4.60
N ARG A 219 -14.50 6.83 -4.94
CA ARG A 219 -15.38 5.95 -5.73
C ARG A 219 -16.68 5.61 -5.02
N VAL A 220 -16.61 5.31 -3.73
CA VAL A 220 -17.79 5.04 -2.89
C VAL A 220 -18.67 6.28 -2.81
N ARG A 221 -18.09 7.46 -2.62
CA ARG A 221 -18.82 8.73 -2.61
C ARG A 221 -19.55 8.96 -3.94
N MET A 222 -18.86 8.86 -5.08
CA MET A 222 -19.47 9.02 -6.40
C MET A 222 -20.64 8.05 -6.61
N LEU A 223 -20.46 6.78 -6.21
CA LEU A 223 -21.51 5.76 -6.30
C LEU A 223 -22.76 6.12 -5.47
N PHE A 224 -22.58 6.60 -4.23
CA PHE A 224 -23.69 7.02 -3.37
C PHE A 224 -24.36 8.32 -3.83
N GLU A 225 -23.61 9.22 -4.47
CA GLU A 225 -24.13 10.45 -5.08
C GLU A 225 -24.81 10.18 -6.45
N GLY A 226 -24.82 8.92 -6.92
CA GLY A 226 -25.37 8.56 -8.24
C GLY A 226 -24.55 9.10 -9.41
N GLN A 227 -23.30 9.49 -9.17
CA GLN A 227 -22.38 10.04 -10.15
C GLN A 227 -21.41 8.98 -10.66
N GLN A 228 -20.95 9.15 -11.90
CA GLN A 228 -19.91 8.31 -12.49
C GLN A 228 -18.54 8.99 -12.37
N MET A 229 -17.50 8.18 -12.22
CA MET A 229 -16.14 8.69 -12.35
C MET A 229 -15.93 9.22 -13.78
N PRO A 230 -15.31 10.39 -13.96
CA PRO A 230 -15.01 10.92 -15.29
C PRO A 230 -14.23 9.89 -16.10
N GLU A 231 -14.64 9.69 -17.37
CA GLU A 231 -13.97 8.81 -18.33
C GLU A 231 -13.94 7.31 -17.96
N GLU A 232 -14.67 6.90 -16.92
CA GLU A 232 -14.71 5.52 -16.43
C GLU A 232 -16.14 4.98 -16.44
N SER A 233 -16.35 3.78 -17.00
CA SER A 233 -17.64 3.10 -16.95
C SER A 233 -17.94 2.56 -15.55
N THR A 234 -19.22 2.37 -15.19
CA THR A 234 -19.61 1.81 -13.88
C THR A 234 -18.93 0.46 -13.58
N PRO A 235 -18.89 -0.53 -14.49
CA PRO A 235 -18.19 -1.78 -14.25
C PRO A 235 -16.69 -1.60 -13.99
N MET A 236 -16.06 -0.65 -14.68
CA MET A 236 -14.65 -0.32 -14.48
C MET A 236 -14.41 0.26 -13.09
N SER A 237 -15.30 1.16 -12.64
CA SER A 237 -15.21 1.73 -11.29
C SER A 237 -15.37 0.64 -10.21
N ILE A 238 -16.28 -0.32 -10.41
CA ILE A 238 -16.45 -1.47 -9.51
C ILE A 238 -15.17 -2.33 -9.48
N LEU A 239 -14.54 -2.58 -10.63
CA LEU A 239 -13.27 -3.33 -10.70
C LEU A 239 -12.17 -2.63 -9.89
N PHE A 240 -12.02 -1.32 -10.02
CA PHE A 240 -11.05 -0.54 -9.23
C PHE A 240 -11.38 -0.51 -7.74
N MET A 241 -12.66 -0.47 -7.36
CA MET A 241 -13.09 -0.58 -5.96
C MET A 241 -12.71 -1.93 -5.35
N ILE A 242 -13.02 -3.03 -6.04
CA ILE A 242 -12.65 -4.38 -5.59
C ILE A 242 -11.13 -4.52 -5.48
N SER A 243 -10.40 -3.99 -6.47
CA SER A 243 -8.94 -4.01 -6.46
C SER A 243 -8.36 -3.21 -5.29
N SER A 244 -8.91 -2.03 -5.00
CA SER A 244 -8.51 -1.21 -3.85
C SER A 244 -8.76 -1.95 -2.53
N ILE A 245 -9.88 -2.66 -2.39
CA ILE A 245 -10.16 -3.50 -1.22
C ILE A 245 -9.12 -4.62 -1.10
N PHE A 246 -8.78 -5.28 -2.21
CA PHE A 246 -7.75 -6.32 -2.22
C PHE A 246 -6.37 -5.78 -1.83
N PHE A 247 -5.96 -4.62 -2.36
CA PHE A 247 -4.71 -3.97 -1.99
C PHE A 247 -4.70 -3.49 -0.53
N LEU A 248 -5.82 -3.01 0.01
CA LEU A 248 -5.94 -2.71 1.44
C LEU A 248 -5.74 -3.96 2.29
N TYR A 249 -6.34 -5.08 1.87
CA TYR A 249 -6.23 -6.37 2.56
C TYR A 249 -4.78 -6.87 2.59
N VAL A 250 -4.18 -7.04 1.40
CA VAL A 250 -2.80 -7.52 1.26
C VAL A 250 -1.80 -6.52 1.85
N GLY A 251 -2.00 -5.23 1.60
CA GLY A 251 -1.13 -4.16 2.08
C GLY A 251 -1.05 -4.10 3.60
N ALA A 252 -2.17 -4.24 4.31
CA ALA A 252 -2.18 -4.26 5.77
C ALA A 252 -1.43 -5.47 6.34
N ILE A 253 -1.63 -6.67 5.78
CA ILE A 253 -0.93 -7.90 6.18
C ILE A 253 0.57 -7.74 5.98
N MET A 254 0.99 -7.34 4.78
CA MET A 254 2.39 -7.17 4.45
C MET A 254 3.03 -6.06 5.29
N LEU A 255 2.33 -4.93 5.51
CA LEU A 255 2.83 -3.83 6.33
C LEU A 255 3.09 -4.31 7.76
N ARG A 256 2.13 -5.03 8.37
CA ARG A 256 2.30 -5.68 9.68
C ARG A 256 3.54 -6.58 9.69
N ASN A 257 3.70 -7.44 8.69
CA ASN A 257 4.78 -8.42 8.64
C ASN A 257 6.15 -7.75 8.49
N VAL A 258 6.28 -6.74 7.63
CA VAL A 258 7.51 -5.95 7.43
C VAL A 258 7.91 -5.22 8.72
N ILE A 259 6.95 -4.58 9.40
CA ILE A 259 7.20 -3.88 10.68
C ILE A 259 7.59 -4.88 11.78
N THR A 260 6.86 -5.98 11.89
CA THR A 260 7.17 -7.05 12.86
C THR A 260 8.55 -7.64 12.60
N GLY A 261 8.87 -8.00 11.36
CA GLY A 261 10.17 -8.56 10.98
C GLY A 261 11.32 -7.60 11.29
N ARG A 262 11.18 -6.31 10.95
CA ARG A 262 12.21 -5.32 11.30
C ARG A 262 12.34 -5.10 12.80
N SER A 263 11.23 -4.98 13.53
CA SER A 263 11.26 -4.79 14.98
C SER A 263 11.86 -6.00 15.73
N LEU A 264 11.67 -7.22 15.20
CA LEU A 264 12.35 -8.43 15.67
C LEU A 264 13.86 -8.39 15.36
N THR A 265 14.24 -7.97 14.16
CA THR A 265 15.63 -7.87 13.69
C THR A 265 16.47 -6.90 14.54
N ILE A 266 15.89 -5.77 14.96
CA ILE A 266 16.54 -4.80 15.87
C ILE A 266 16.56 -5.27 17.34
N GLY A 267 15.89 -6.39 17.65
CA GLY A 267 15.82 -6.96 19.01
C GLY A 267 14.90 -6.19 19.98
N HIS A 268 14.07 -5.29 19.48
CA HIS A 268 13.17 -4.43 20.27
C HIS A 268 11.70 -4.65 19.93
N TYR A 269 11.30 -5.87 19.55
CA TYR A 269 9.91 -6.18 19.27
C TYR A 269 9.04 -5.84 20.49
N SER A 270 8.10 -4.95 20.25
CA SER A 270 7.15 -4.46 21.23
C SER A 270 5.84 -4.18 20.50
N PRO A 271 4.69 -4.63 21.03
CA PRO A 271 3.39 -4.27 20.47
C PRO A 271 3.21 -2.76 20.30
N TRP A 272 3.84 -1.96 21.16
CA TRP A 272 3.80 -0.50 21.04
C TRP A 272 4.44 0.02 19.76
N VAL A 273 5.51 -0.61 19.28
CA VAL A 273 6.13 -0.24 18.00
C VAL A 273 5.14 -0.50 16.87
N LEU A 274 4.44 -1.64 16.88
CA LEU A 274 3.40 -1.92 15.90
C LEU A 274 2.28 -0.88 15.97
N LEU A 275 1.78 -0.56 17.17
CA LEU A 275 0.72 0.45 17.35
C LEU A 275 1.10 1.81 16.77
N LEU A 276 2.33 2.28 17.02
CA LEU A 276 2.81 3.56 16.50
C LEU A 276 2.81 3.59 14.96
N HIS A 277 3.03 2.45 14.30
CA HIS A 277 2.95 2.36 12.83
C HIS A 277 1.51 2.37 12.29
N LEU A 278 0.50 2.14 13.14
CA LEU A 278 -0.91 2.21 12.73
C LEU A 278 -1.49 3.63 12.84
N LEU A 279 -0.81 4.53 13.55
CA LEU A 279 -1.18 5.93 13.68
C LEU A 279 -0.47 6.75 12.60
N PRO A 280 -1.16 7.35 11.61
CA PRO A 280 -0.52 7.94 10.43
C PRO A 280 0.64 8.92 10.73
N VAL A 281 0.50 9.77 11.75
CA VAL A 281 1.54 10.73 12.14
C VAL A 281 2.69 10.05 12.90
N ALA A 282 2.38 9.18 13.86
CA ALA A 282 3.41 8.48 14.64
C ALA A 282 4.14 7.42 13.82
N ASN A 283 3.55 6.96 12.71
CA ASN A 283 4.08 5.95 11.83
C ASN A 283 5.41 6.39 11.20
N ILE A 284 5.53 7.65 10.80
CA ILE A 284 6.78 8.20 10.24
C ILE A 284 7.90 8.15 11.30
N GLY A 285 7.61 8.57 12.52
CA GLY A 285 8.59 8.54 13.62
C GLY A 285 9.02 7.12 13.98
N ALA A 286 8.07 6.18 14.03
CA ALA A 286 8.34 4.77 14.30
C ALA A 286 9.17 4.13 13.17
N ALA A 287 8.90 4.51 11.91
CA ALA A 287 9.66 4.04 10.76
C ALA A 287 11.10 4.55 10.76
N ILE A 288 11.30 5.83 11.08
CA ILE A 288 12.64 6.42 11.23
C ILE A 288 13.41 5.71 12.36
N TYR A 289 12.77 5.47 13.51
CA TYR A 289 13.37 4.72 14.61
C TYR A 289 13.82 3.32 14.18
N CYS A 290 12.94 2.55 13.52
CA CYS A 290 13.26 1.21 13.02
C CYS A 290 14.35 1.20 11.94
N PHE A 291 14.42 2.25 11.12
CA PHE A 291 15.44 2.42 10.09
C PHE A 291 16.82 2.71 10.68
N LEU A 292 16.90 3.61 11.67
CA LEU A 292 18.17 4.03 12.28
C LEU A 292 18.71 3.03 13.29
N ALA A 293 17.85 2.20 13.89
CA ALA A 293 18.26 1.20 14.86
C ALA A 293 19.22 0.14 14.25
N PRO A 294 20.30 -0.24 14.96
CA PRO A 294 21.23 -1.25 14.49
C PRO A 294 20.60 -2.65 14.52
N GLU A 295 21.07 -3.51 13.63
CA GLU A 295 20.66 -4.91 13.54
C GLU A 295 21.29 -5.70 14.69
N LYS A 296 20.46 -6.39 15.50
CA LYS A 296 20.92 -7.19 16.64
C LYS A 296 20.76 -8.70 16.43
N ARG A 297 19.84 -9.09 15.54
CA ARG A 297 19.54 -10.50 15.26
C ARG A 297 19.67 -10.78 13.78
N GLU A 298 20.45 -11.80 13.46
CA GLU A 298 20.84 -12.11 12.08
C GLU A 298 20.10 -13.33 11.51
N THR A 299 19.34 -14.07 12.34
CA THR A 299 18.76 -15.36 11.96
C THR A 299 17.27 -15.43 12.19
N HIS A 300 16.56 -16.06 11.25
CA HIS A 300 15.12 -16.34 11.30
C HIS A 300 14.66 -16.97 12.63
N MET A 301 15.37 -18.01 13.08
CA MET A 301 15.05 -18.74 14.32
C MET A 301 15.09 -17.85 15.57
N LYS A 302 16.09 -16.96 15.68
CA LYS A 302 16.18 -15.99 16.80
C LYS A 302 15.02 -14.99 16.78
N ASN A 303 14.53 -14.62 15.59
CA ASN A 303 13.35 -13.76 15.46
C ASN A 303 12.09 -14.51 15.88
N ALA A 304 11.90 -15.76 15.45
CA ALA A 304 10.75 -16.58 15.84
C ALA A 304 10.69 -16.84 17.35
N ALA A 305 11.80 -17.24 17.97
CA ALA A 305 11.86 -17.45 19.41
C ALA A 305 11.50 -16.18 20.19
N SER A 306 12.06 -15.03 19.78
CA SER A 306 11.74 -13.76 20.44
C SER A 306 10.30 -13.30 20.21
N TYR A 307 9.73 -13.64 19.06
CA TYR A 307 8.35 -13.29 18.75
C TYR A 307 7.39 -13.98 19.73
N LEU A 308 7.60 -15.27 19.96
CA LEU A 308 6.80 -16.08 20.88
C LEU A 308 6.99 -15.62 22.33
N GLN A 309 8.21 -15.26 22.72
CA GLN A 309 8.55 -14.85 24.09
C GLN A 309 8.19 -13.38 24.43
N ALA A 310 7.68 -12.60 23.47
CA ALA A 310 7.44 -11.18 23.70
C ALA A 310 6.36 -10.90 24.77
N LYS A 311 6.69 -9.99 25.71
CA LYS A 311 5.81 -9.60 26.82
C LYS A 311 4.65 -8.73 26.31
N ARG A 312 3.48 -9.33 26.12
CA ARG A 312 2.26 -8.65 25.62
C ARG A 312 1.27 -8.21 26.71
N ARG A 313 1.50 -8.58 27.98
CA ARG A 313 0.55 -8.36 29.08
C ARG A 313 0.09 -6.90 29.23
N TYR A 314 1.03 -5.95 29.24
CA TYR A 314 0.70 -4.53 29.40
C TYR A 314 -0.09 -3.97 28.22
N ALA A 315 0.29 -4.36 26.99
CA ALA A 315 -0.45 -3.96 25.79
C ALA A 315 -1.88 -4.51 25.81
N ARG A 316 -2.10 -5.77 26.22
CA ARG A 316 -3.45 -6.35 26.36
C ARG A 316 -4.32 -5.55 27.33
N ILE A 317 -3.79 -5.27 28.53
CA ILE A 317 -4.53 -4.52 29.56
C ILE A 317 -4.84 -3.10 29.05
N ALA A 318 -3.85 -2.41 28.49
CA ALA A 318 -4.02 -1.07 27.96
C ALA A 318 -5.08 -1.02 26.85
N MET A 319 -5.12 -1.99 25.95
CA MET A 319 -6.12 -2.03 24.88
C MET A 319 -7.54 -2.26 25.38
N ILE A 320 -7.72 -3.09 26.41
CA ILE A 320 -9.02 -3.27 27.06
C ILE A 320 -9.46 -1.95 27.69
N VAL A 321 -8.58 -1.33 28.49
CA VAL A 321 -8.87 -0.07 29.19
C VAL A 321 -9.18 1.05 28.19
N LEU A 322 -8.33 1.27 27.18
CA LEU A 322 -8.54 2.28 26.14
C LEU A 322 -9.84 2.02 25.36
N GLY A 323 -10.11 0.77 24.99
CA GLY A 323 -11.34 0.39 24.31
C GLY A 323 -12.60 0.74 25.11
N ILE A 324 -12.59 0.46 26.41
CA ILE A 324 -13.68 0.80 27.33
C ILE A 324 -13.79 2.30 27.52
N VAL A 325 -12.68 3.01 27.76
CA VAL A 325 -12.67 4.48 27.96
C VAL A 325 -13.18 5.21 26.72
N ILE A 326 -12.72 4.85 25.53
CA ILE A 326 -13.20 5.43 24.27
C ILE A 326 -14.68 5.11 24.06
N THR A 327 -15.12 3.89 24.36
CA THR A 327 -16.54 3.53 24.25
C THR A 327 -17.38 4.31 25.26
N GLY A 328 -16.90 4.52 26.49
CA GLY A 328 -17.54 5.36 27.49
C GLY A 328 -17.61 6.82 27.07
N TYR A 329 -16.55 7.35 26.45
CA TYR A 329 -16.57 8.68 25.85
C TYR A 329 -17.60 8.79 24.71
N ASN A 330 -17.72 7.77 23.87
CA ASN A 330 -18.73 7.75 22.80
C ASN A 330 -20.17 7.67 23.34
N ILE A 331 -20.38 6.98 24.46
CA ILE A 331 -21.68 7.00 25.16
C ILE A 331 -21.95 8.40 25.71
N TYR A 332 -20.95 9.03 26.34
CA TYR A 332 -21.05 10.40 26.83
C TYR A 332 -21.40 11.38 25.70
N THR A 333 -20.67 11.36 24.59
CA THR A 333 -20.97 12.26 23.46
C THR A 333 -22.35 12.01 22.88
N MET A 334 -22.78 10.75 22.74
CA MET A 334 -24.14 10.42 22.30
C MET A 334 -25.23 11.00 23.23
N LEU A 335 -25.00 11.02 24.54
CA LEU A 335 -25.98 11.47 25.55
C LEU A 335 -26.01 13.01 25.71
N PHE A 336 -24.87 13.68 25.54
CA PHE A 336 -24.73 15.10 25.87
C PHE A 336 -24.55 16.02 24.65
N VAL A 337 -24.22 15.48 23.47
CA VAL A 337 -24.11 16.25 22.22
C VAL A 337 -25.39 16.07 21.40
N PRO A 338 -25.99 17.16 20.88
CA PRO A 338 -27.17 17.04 20.01
C PRO A 338 -26.80 16.28 18.73
N THR A 339 -27.22 15.02 18.63
CA THR A 339 -26.90 14.14 17.49
C THR A 339 -27.94 14.21 16.37
N GLY A 340 -29.12 14.78 16.61
CA GLY A 340 -30.24 14.78 15.66
C GLY A 340 -30.86 13.39 15.42
N LEU A 341 -30.42 12.37 16.16
CA LEU A 341 -30.91 10.99 16.05
C LEU A 341 -32.25 10.81 16.78
N ARG A 342 -33.14 9.98 16.21
CA ARG A 342 -34.40 9.58 16.87
C ARG A 342 -34.13 8.72 18.11
N LEU A 343 -35.04 8.70 19.08
CA LEU A 343 -34.86 7.92 20.32
C LEU A 343 -34.55 6.44 20.06
N VAL A 344 -35.21 5.82 19.08
CA VAL A 344 -34.98 4.42 18.68
C VAL A 344 -33.53 4.19 18.23
N ALA A 345 -32.98 5.14 17.46
CA ALA A 345 -31.60 5.10 16.98
C ALA A 345 -30.59 5.16 18.14
N ILE A 346 -30.85 6.05 19.11
CA ILE A 346 -30.04 6.20 20.32
C ILE A 346 -30.07 4.90 21.15
N SER A 347 -31.24 4.28 21.33
CA SER A 347 -31.37 3.03 22.07
C SER A 347 -30.58 1.87 21.43
N ILE A 348 -30.62 1.75 20.10
CA ILE A 348 -29.84 0.75 19.37
C ILE A 348 -28.35 1.00 19.56
N LEU A 349 -27.90 2.25 19.38
CA LEU A 349 -26.48 2.60 19.52
C LEU A 349 -25.97 2.39 20.95
N ALA A 350 -26.78 2.72 21.96
CA ALA A 350 -26.49 2.46 23.37
C ALA A 350 -26.29 0.96 23.63
N PHE A 351 -27.18 0.12 23.11
CA PHE A 351 -27.07 -1.34 23.22
C PHE A 351 -25.79 -1.86 22.56
N LEU A 352 -25.45 -1.37 21.36
CA LEU A 352 -24.21 -1.72 20.67
C LEU A 352 -22.96 -1.33 21.47
N TYR A 353 -22.95 -0.15 22.11
CA TYR A 353 -21.84 0.27 22.96
C TYR A 353 -21.70 -0.57 24.22
N LEU A 354 -22.80 -0.96 24.86
CA LEU A 354 -22.76 -1.87 26.01
C LEU A 354 -22.21 -3.26 25.62
N LEU A 355 -22.67 -3.82 24.49
CA LEU A 355 -22.11 -5.05 23.94
C LEU A 355 -20.61 -4.91 23.66
N LYS A 356 -20.18 -3.75 23.15
CA LYS A 356 -18.78 -3.46 22.84
C LYS A 356 -17.91 -3.43 24.11
N ILE A 357 -18.40 -2.84 25.21
CA ILE A 357 -17.73 -2.90 26.52
C ILE A 357 -17.60 -4.36 27.00
N GLY A 358 -18.69 -5.14 26.93
CA GLY A 358 -18.66 -6.56 27.31
C GLY A 358 -17.68 -7.37 26.48
N ALA A 359 -17.60 -7.11 25.17
CA ALA A 359 -16.66 -7.74 24.27
C ALA A 359 -15.20 -7.33 24.57
N TYR A 360 -14.95 -6.06 24.91
CA TYR A 360 -13.64 -5.59 25.36
C TYR A 360 -13.15 -6.32 26.61
N LEU A 361 -14.00 -6.48 27.62
CA LEU A 361 -13.67 -7.21 28.85
C LEU A 361 -13.32 -8.68 28.59
N LYS A 362 -13.95 -9.29 27.58
CA LYS A 362 -13.72 -10.69 27.18
C LYS A 362 -12.70 -10.87 26.06
N LEU A 363 -11.95 -9.84 25.66
CA LEU A 363 -10.95 -9.94 24.58
C LEU A 363 -9.90 -11.03 24.78
N SER A 364 -9.58 -11.39 26.03
CA SER A 364 -8.62 -12.46 26.32
C SER A 364 -9.23 -13.87 26.31
N ALA A 365 -10.56 -14.00 26.29
CA ALA A 365 -11.27 -15.27 26.46
C ALA A 365 -11.34 -16.10 25.17
N GLY A 366 -11.27 -15.48 23.98
CA GLY A 366 -11.20 -16.19 22.71
C GLY A 366 -11.18 -15.25 21.50
N LYS A 367 -10.64 -15.73 20.36
CA LYS A 367 -10.59 -14.96 19.09
C LYS A 367 -11.96 -14.43 18.66
N ALA A 368 -13.03 -15.14 18.99
CA ALA A 368 -14.40 -14.71 18.73
C ALA A 368 -14.69 -13.30 19.28
N PHE A 369 -14.16 -12.95 20.45
CA PHE A 369 -14.37 -11.62 21.03
C PHE A 369 -13.63 -10.51 20.27
N VAL A 370 -12.50 -10.83 19.62
CA VAL A 370 -11.85 -9.88 18.69
C VAL A 370 -12.77 -9.61 17.50
N TYR A 371 -13.32 -10.66 16.87
CA TYR A 371 -14.25 -10.50 15.75
C TYR A 371 -15.50 -9.71 16.15
N ILE A 372 -16.06 -9.97 17.35
CA ILE A 372 -17.21 -9.23 17.88
C ILE A 372 -16.84 -7.75 18.09
N VAL A 373 -15.70 -7.44 18.71
CA VAL A 373 -15.25 -6.04 18.89
C VAL A 373 -15.12 -5.34 17.54
N ILE A 374 -14.53 -5.99 16.54
CA ILE A 374 -14.37 -5.41 15.20
C ILE A 374 -15.71 -5.21 14.52
N GLY A 375 -16.60 -6.20 14.53
CA GLY A 375 -17.95 -6.10 13.98
C GLY A 375 -18.75 -4.96 14.62
N LEU A 376 -18.69 -4.82 15.94
CA LEU A 376 -19.34 -3.72 16.66
C LEU A 376 -18.73 -2.35 16.33
N ASN A 377 -17.42 -2.26 16.10
CA ASN A 377 -16.79 -1.03 15.62
C ASN A 377 -17.28 -0.66 14.20
N ILE A 378 -17.37 -1.64 13.29
CA ILE A 378 -17.88 -1.43 11.94
C ILE A 378 -19.34 -0.95 11.99
N LEU A 379 -20.20 -1.62 12.76
CA LEU A 379 -21.61 -1.25 12.91
C LEU A 379 -21.77 0.16 13.48
N THR A 380 -21.01 0.50 14.52
CA THR A 380 -21.09 1.84 15.15
C THR A 380 -20.59 2.94 14.22
N VAL A 381 -19.55 2.68 13.41
CA VAL A 381 -19.07 3.63 12.38
C VAL A 381 -20.05 3.75 11.21
N ALA A 382 -20.64 2.65 10.75
CA ALA A 382 -21.66 2.67 9.70
C ALA A 382 -22.90 3.47 10.12
N TYR A 383 -23.27 3.38 11.40
CA TYR A 383 -24.38 4.14 11.95
C TYR A 383 -24.14 5.65 11.96
N ALA A 384 -22.87 6.08 12.04
CA ALA A 384 -22.50 7.49 12.11
C ALA A 384 -22.56 8.23 10.75
N PHE A 385 -22.81 7.52 9.63
CA PHE A 385 -22.96 8.09 8.27
C PHE A 385 -22.03 9.30 7.99
N ASN A 386 -20.72 9.05 7.98
CA ASN A 386 -19.70 10.09 7.91
C ASN A 386 -18.93 10.03 6.57
N ASP A 387 -18.57 11.20 6.02
CA ASP A 387 -17.72 11.33 4.82
C ASP A 387 -16.38 10.58 4.93
N TYR A 388 -15.89 10.36 6.16
CA TYR A 388 -14.67 9.61 6.45
C TYR A 388 -14.89 8.10 6.70
N PHE A 389 -16.05 7.56 6.31
CA PHE A 389 -16.43 6.16 6.55
C PHE A 389 -15.34 5.15 6.12
N ILE A 390 -14.83 5.26 4.89
CA ILE A 390 -13.80 4.36 4.36
C ILE A 390 -12.49 4.46 5.14
N PHE A 391 -12.11 5.67 5.55
CA PHE A 391 -10.92 5.87 6.38
C PHE A 391 -11.07 5.18 7.75
N TYR A 392 -12.23 5.31 8.41
CA TYR A 392 -12.49 4.62 9.67
C TYR A 392 -12.52 3.10 9.52
N LEU A 393 -13.11 2.56 8.45
CA LEU A 393 -13.06 1.13 8.17
C LEU A 393 -11.63 0.63 7.99
N ALA A 394 -10.80 1.37 7.27
CA ALA A 394 -9.39 1.05 7.08
C ALA A 394 -8.64 1.03 8.42
N LEU A 395 -8.85 2.03 9.29
CA LEU A 395 -8.27 2.05 10.63
C LEU A 395 -8.76 0.89 11.51
N ILE A 396 -10.06 0.54 11.45
CA ILE A 396 -10.61 -0.62 12.16
C ILE A 396 -9.94 -1.91 11.69
N TYR A 397 -9.63 -2.01 10.40
CA TYR A 397 -8.96 -3.17 9.83
C TYR A 397 -7.48 -3.29 10.25
N LEU A 398 -6.75 -2.18 10.34
CA LEU A 398 -5.41 -2.15 10.98
C LEU A 398 -5.51 -2.53 12.47
N TYR A 399 -6.53 -2.03 13.15
CA TYR A 399 -6.80 -2.33 14.55
C TYR A 399 -7.12 -3.82 14.79
N TYR A 400 -7.84 -4.45 13.88
CA TYR A 400 -8.06 -5.90 13.89
C TYR A 400 -6.73 -6.67 13.94
N TYR A 401 -5.80 -6.35 13.04
CA TYR A 401 -4.49 -7.00 13.04
C TYR A 401 -3.72 -6.75 14.32
N PHE A 402 -3.79 -5.54 14.86
CA PHE A 402 -3.18 -5.22 16.13
C PHE A 402 -3.70 -6.06 17.29
N LEU A 403 -5.02 -6.24 17.36
CA LEU A 403 -5.67 -7.07 18.38
C LEU A 403 -5.28 -8.53 18.24
N ILE A 404 -5.33 -9.09 17.03
CA ILE A 404 -4.89 -10.47 16.77
C ILE A 404 -3.43 -10.65 17.22
N GLU A 405 -2.54 -9.76 16.82
CA GLU A 405 -1.12 -9.83 17.16
C GLU A 405 -0.82 -9.72 18.67
N THR A 406 -1.68 -9.02 19.41
CA THR A 406 -1.49 -8.76 20.84
C THR A 406 -2.12 -9.85 21.73
N PHE A 407 -3.29 -10.35 21.34
CA PHE A 407 -4.07 -11.31 22.12
C PHE A 407 -3.87 -12.77 21.66
N TYR A 408 -3.68 -12.99 20.35
CA TYR A 408 -3.56 -14.31 19.73
C TYR A 408 -2.40 -14.35 18.72
N PRO A 409 -1.15 -14.17 19.18
CA PRO A 409 0.02 -14.19 18.30
C PRO A 409 0.21 -15.59 17.70
N GLU A 410 0.27 -15.66 16.38
CA GLU A 410 0.47 -16.87 15.60
C GLU A 410 1.54 -16.64 14.54
N LEU A 411 2.40 -17.64 14.36
CA LEU A 411 3.33 -17.75 13.25
C LEU A 411 2.62 -18.42 12.07
N GLU A 412 3.02 -18.08 10.85
CA GLU A 412 2.50 -18.75 9.65
C GLU A 412 2.97 -20.21 9.63
N ALA A 413 2.24 -21.10 8.95
CA ALA A 413 2.54 -22.53 8.95
C ALA A 413 3.95 -22.83 8.43
N GLU A 414 4.40 -22.07 7.42
CA GLU A 414 5.73 -22.17 6.82
C GLU A 414 6.83 -21.79 7.82
N ASP A 415 6.57 -20.78 8.66
CA ASP A 415 7.50 -20.35 9.71
C ASP A 415 7.60 -21.41 10.83
N ILE A 416 6.52 -22.17 11.08
CA ILE A 416 6.48 -23.26 12.07
C ILE A 416 7.21 -24.50 11.53
N MET A 417 6.98 -24.87 10.27
CA MET A 417 7.63 -26.02 9.64
C MET A 417 9.14 -25.84 9.53
N GLU A 418 9.62 -24.62 9.20
CA GLU A 418 11.07 -24.36 9.12
C GLU A 418 11.78 -24.46 10.49
N ILE A 419 11.04 -24.30 11.60
CA ILE A 419 11.55 -24.52 12.95
C ILE A 419 11.57 -26.02 13.29
N ALA A 420 10.51 -26.76 12.91
CA ALA A 420 10.40 -28.19 13.20
C ALA A 420 11.33 -29.08 12.37
N ASP A 421 11.64 -28.72 11.11
CA ASP A 421 12.53 -29.51 10.24
C ASP A 421 14.03 -29.38 10.58
N ARG A 422 14.38 -28.55 11.57
CA ARG A 422 15.78 -28.28 11.98
C ARG A 422 16.09 -28.64 13.43
N GLU A 423 15.11 -29.16 14.16
CA GLU A 423 15.28 -29.87 15.45
C GLU A 423 15.25 -31.38 15.18
#